data_AF-A0A2A4Y7M6-F1
#
_entry.id   AF-A0A2A4Y7M6-F1
#
_cell.length_a   1.000
_cell.length_b   1.000
_cell.length_c   1.000
_cell.angle_alpha   90.00
_cell.angle_beta   90.00
_cell.angle_gamma   90.00
#
_symmetry.space_group_name_H-M   'P 1'
#
loop_
_entity.id
_entity.type
_entity.pdbx_description
1 polymer ?
#
loop_
_entity_poly.entity_id
_entity_poly.type
_entity_poly.pdbx_seq_one_letter_code
_entity_poly.pdbx_strand_id
1 'polypeptide(L)' 'MNEVYTKQVKLLLDVLPEVAKEEHFALHGGTAINLFVRDMPRLSVDIDLIYVLIGERDEDLANINAALG' A
#
# COMPACT_ATOMS: atom_id res chain seq x y z
N MET A 1 3.26 -20.38 -12.54
CA MET A 1 2.96 -19.02 -12.05
C MET A 1 3.05 -18.06 -13.22
N ASN A 2 2.15 -17.11 -13.38
CA ASN A 2 2.16 -16.20 -14.52
C ASN A 2 3.32 -15.19 -14.38
N GLU A 3 4.18 -15.07 -15.40
CA GLU A 3 5.37 -14.21 -15.36
C GLU A 3 5.03 -12.73 -15.21
N VAL A 4 3.90 -12.27 -15.76
CA VAL A 4 3.46 -10.88 -15.66
C VAL A 4 3.16 -10.51 -14.21
N TYR A 5 2.35 -11.33 -13.53
CA TYR A 5 2.04 -11.11 -12.12
C TYR A 5 3.26 -11.26 -11.21
N THR A 6 4.21 -12.13 -11.56
CA THR A 6 5.47 -12.27 -10.82
C THR A 6 6.30 -10.98 -10.90
N LYS A 7 6.39 -10.37 -12.09
CA LYS A 7 7.07 -9.08 -12.27
C LYS A 7 6.36 -7.95 -11.50
N GLN A 8 5.02 -7.94 -11.50
CA GLN A 8 4.24 -6.95 -10.75
C GLN A 8 4.44 -7.07 -9.24
N VAL A 9 4.42 -8.30 -8.69
CA VAL A 9 4.68 -8.53 -7.26
C VAL A 9 6.09 -8.09 -6.90
N LYS A 10 7.09 -8.37 -7.75
CA LYS A 10 8.46 -7.91 -7.53
C LYS A 10 8.51 -6.37 -7.45
N LEU A 11 7.89 -5.69 -8.41
CA LEU A 11 7.81 -4.22 -8.40
C LEU A 11 7.11 -3.70 -7.14
N LEU A 12 6.01 -4.33 -6.72
CA LEU A 12 5.31 -3.98 -5.48
C LEU A 12 6.25 -4.08 -4.28
N LEU A 13 6.98 -5.20 -4.14
CA LEU A 13 7.93 -5.39 -3.04
C LEU A 13 9.09 -4.38 -3.07
N ASP A 14 9.53 -3.97 -4.27
CA ASP A 14 10.57 -2.96 -4.45
C ASP A 14 10.06 -1.55 -4.07
N VAL A 15 8.79 -1.22 -4.31
CA VAL A 15 8.18 0.10 -4.06
C VAL A 15 7.63 0.25 -2.65
N LEU A 16 7.18 -0.85 -2.02
CA LEU A 16 6.54 -0.82 -0.69
C LEU A 16 7.38 -0.11 0.39
N PRO A 17 8.72 -0.25 0.46
CA PRO A 17 9.54 0.49 1.41
C PRO A 17 9.53 2.01 1.22
N GLU A 18 9.32 2.49 0.00
CA GLU A 18 9.20 3.93 -0.26
C GLU A 18 7.86 4.46 0.24
N VAL A 19 6.78 3.71 0.00
CA VAL A 19 5.45 4.02 0.54
C VAL A 19 5.45 4.01 2.07
N ALA A 20 6.20 3.08 2.68
CA ALA A 20 6.30 2.96 4.14
C ALA A 20 7.02 4.14 4.83
N LYS A 21 7.63 5.07 4.08
CA LYS A 21 8.20 6.31 4.63
C LYS A 21 7.12 7.34 4.99
N GLU A 22 5.93 7.23 4.40
CA GLU A 22 4.82 8.13 4.69
C GLU A 22 4.13 7.72 6.00
N GLU A 23 4.40 8.46 7.08
CA GLU A 23 3.99 8.10 8.45
C GLU A 23 2.46 8.11 8.66
N HIS A 24 1.73 8.88 7.84
CA HIS A 24 0.29 9.06 7.99
C HIS A 24 -0.55 8.04 7.18
N PHE A 25 0.09 7.07 6.55
CA PHE A 25 -0.61 6.01 5.82
C PHE A 25 -0.36 4.64 6.45
N ALA A 26 -1.43 3.88 6.62
CA ALA A 26 -1.35 2.48 6.99
C ALA A 26 -1.69 1.58 5.79
N LEU A 27 -0.88 0.55 5.56
CA LEU A 27 -1.19 -0.50 4.59
C LEU A 27 -2.32 -1.39 5.12
N HIS A 28 -3.33 -1.66 4.30
CA HIS A 28 -4.42 -2.56 4.65
C HIS A 28 -4.76 -3.53 3.50
N GLY A 29 -5.93 -4.16 3.61
CA GLY A 29 -6.51 -4.95 2.53
C GLY A 29 -5.85 -6.32 2.35
N GLY A 30 -6.09 -6.91 1.18
CA GLY A 30 -5.61 -8.26 0.87
C GLY A 30 -4.09 -8.34 0.82
N THR A 31 -3.40 -7.27 0.41
CA THR A 31 -1.94 -7.22 0.34
C THR A 31 -1.32 -7.24 1.74
N ALA A 32 -1.81 -6.40 2.67
CA ALA A 32 -1.34 -6.40 4.05
C ALA A 32 -1.49 -7.78 4.71
N ILE A 33 -2.66 -8.41 4.54
CA ILE A 33 -2.93 -9.73 5.11
C ILE A 33 -1.96 -10.78 4.55
N ASN A 34 -1.74 -10.80 3.24
CA ASN A 34 -0.88 -11.79 2.59
C ASN A 34 0.60 -11.63 2.96
N LEU A 35 1.08 -10.39 3.11
CA LEU A 35 2.50 -10.12 3.38
C LEU A 35 2.86 -10.24 4.86
N PHE A 36 1.98 -9.77 5.76
CA PHE A 36 2.34 -9.57 7.16
C PHE A 36 1.58 -10.46 8.16
N VAL A 37 0.42 -11.00 7.78
CA VAL A 37 -0.46 -11.71 8.73
C VAL A 37 -0.53 -13.21 8.43
N ARG A 38 -0.65 -13.59 7.16
CA ARG A 38 -0.89 -14.97 6.75
C ARG A 38 -0.30 -15.24 5.39
N ASP A 39 0.50 -16.30 5.29
CA ASP A 39 0.92 -16.87 4.02
C ASP A 39 -0.30 -17.49 3.29
N MET A 40 -0.79 -16.82 2.25
CA MET A 40 -1.89 -17.29 1.43
C MET A 40 -1.34 -17.79 0.08
N PRO A 41 -1.91 -18.86 -0.51
CA PRO A 41 -1.45 -19.39 -1.80
C PRO A 41 -1.96 -18.54 -2.99
N ARG A 42 -1.71 -17.23 -2.96
CA ARG A 42 -2.07 -16.26 -4.01
C ARG A 42 -1.05 -15.13 -4.07
N LEU A 43 -1.01 -14.47 -5.23
CA LEU A 43 -0.27 -13.21 -5.39
C LEU A 43 -1.15 -12.02 -5.00
N SER A 44 -0.50 -10.95 -4.53
CA SER A 44 -1.11 -9.64 -4.29
C SER A 44 -0.37 -8.62 -5.15
N VAL A 45 -1.11 -7.79 -5.90
CA VAL A 45 -0.52 -6.83 -6.86
C VAL A 45 -0.95 -5.39 -6.62
N ASP A 46 -1.84 -5.17 -5.64
CA ASP A 46 -2.38 -3.87 -5.29
C ASP A 46 -1.76 -3.35 -3.99
N ILE A 47 -1.72 -2.03 -3.80
CA ILE A 47 -1.32 -1.38 -2.54
C ILE A 47 -2.53 -0.57 -2.05
N ASP A 48 -3.19 -1.06 -1.01
CA ASP A 48 -4.29 -0.35 -0.36
C ASP A 48 -3.77 0.43 0.85
N LEU A 49 -3.91 1.77 0.82
CA LEU A 49 -3.50 2.65 1.92
C LEU A 49 -4.72 3.33 2.53
N ILE A 50 -4.69 3.49 3.85
CA ILE A 50 -5.63 4.33 4.60
C ILE A 50 -4.88 5.46 5.27
N TYR A 51 -5.35 6.69 5.07
CA TYR A 51 -4.87 7.85 5.80
C TYR A 51 -5.39 7.80 7.24
N VAL A 52 -4.50 7.89 8.23
CA VAL A 52 -4.84 7.57 9.64
C VAL A 52 -5.17 8.79 10.50
N LEU A 53 -4.87 10.00 10.01
CA LEU A 53 -5.26 11.22 10.71
C LEU A 53 -6.74 11.53 10.46
N ILE A 54 -7.36 12.18 11.44
CA ILE A 54 -8.76 12.61 11.39
C ILE A 54 -8.78 14.12 11.49
N GLY A 55 -9.06 14.79 10.39
CA GLY A 55 -9.15 16.24 10.30
C GLY A 55 -10.34 16.71 9.46
N GLU A 56 -10.29 17.98 9.05
CA GLU A 56 -11.25 18.52 8.11
C GLU A 56 -11.01 17.95 6.71
N ARG A 57 -12.09 17.63 6.00
CA ARG A 57 -12.03 16.91 4.72
C ARG A 57 -11.05 17.55 3.72
N ASP A 58 -11.12 18.87 3.57
CA ASP A 58 -10.33 19.58 2.56
C ASP A 58 -8.84 19.64 2.95
N GLU A 59 -8.54 19.72 4.25
CA GLU A 59 -7.17 19.69 4.77
C GLU A 59 -6.56 18.30 4.62
N ASP A 60 -7.29 17.26 5.02
CA ASP A 60 -6.85 15.87 4.89
C ASP A 60 -6.62 15.49 3.41
N LEU A 61 -7.52 15.90 2.51
CA LEU A 61 -7.33 15.68 1.07
C LEU A 61 -6.11 16.42 0.52
N ALA A 62 -5.81 17.62 1.00
CA ALA A 62 -4.61 18.36 0.62
C ALA A 62 -3.34 17.64 1.10
N ASN A 63 -3.33 17.18 2.35
CA ASN A 63 -2.22 16.43 2.94
C ASN A 63 -1.98 15.09 2.22
N ILE A 64 -3.04 14.36 1.89
CA ILE A 64 -2.96 13.11 1.13
C ILE A 64 -2.30 13.34 -0.24
N ASN A 65 -2.72 14.38 -0.96
CA ASN A 65 -2.13 14.72 -2.26
C ASN A 65 -0.68 15.18 -2.15
N ALA A 66 -0.31 15.90 -1.08
CA ALA A 66 1.07 16.35 -0.87
C ALA A 66 2.03 15.20 -0.54
N ALA A 67 1.54 14.15 0.11
CA ALA A 67 2.34 12.98 0.49
C ALA A 67 2.57 11.99 -0.66
N LEU A 68 1.58 11.82 -1.54
CA LEU A 68 1.61 10.80 -2.60
C LEU A 68 1.69 11.35 -4.04
N GLY A 69 1.62 12.68 -4.21
CA GLY A 69 1.50 13.38 -5.50
C GLY A 69 2.77 14.01 -6.04
#